data_AF-A0A6P2BR06-F1
#
_entry.id   AF-A0A6P2BR06-F1
#
_cell.length_a   1.000
_cell.length_b   1.000
_cell.length_c   1.000
_cell.angle_alpha   90.00
_cell.angle_beta   90.00
_cell.angle_gamma   90.00
#
_symmetry.space_group_name_H-M   'P 1'
#
loop_
_entity.id
_entity.type
_entity.pdbx_description
1 polymer ?
#
loop_
_entity_poly.entity_id
_entity_poly.type
_entity_poly.pdbx_seq_one_letter_code
_entity_poly.pdbx_strand_id
1 'polypeptide(L)'
;MVLDAYFLRSLTFAGYAPALAECARCGTSERPLVAFAMAAGGMVCAEDRPPGAASPAPQTVALMVALLRGDWTSAMRSERRHRVECSGLVAAYLQWHLEHSIRSLRHVERA
;
A
#
# COMPACT_ATOMS: atom_id res chain seq x y z
N MET A 1 5.91 -5.73 -8.82
CA MET A 1 6.84 -4.62 -8.49
C MET A 1 6.72 -3.44 -9.44
N VAL A 2 7.03 -3.59 -10.75
CA VAL A 2 6.85 -2.49 -11.73
C VAL A 2 5.40 -2.03 -11.80
N LEU A 3 4.48 -2.99 -11.87
CA LEU A 3 3.04 -2.73 -11.84
C LEU A 3 2.61 -2.03 -10.54
N ASP A 4 3.09 -2.52 -9.39
CA ASP A 4 2.76 -1.93 -8.08
C ASP A 4 3.24 -0.47 -7.98
N ALA A 5 4.46 -0.18 -8.45
CA ALA A 5 4.97 1.19 -8.51
C ALA A 5 4.12 2.07 -9.43
N TYR A 6 3.70 1.53 -10.59
CA TYR A 6 2.82 2.24 -11.49
C TYR A 6 1.48 2.58 -10.83
N PHE A 7 0.84 1.62 -10.14
CA PHE A 7 -0.43 1.87 -9.47
C PHE A 7 -0.30 2.84 -8.30
N LEU A 8 0.69 2.68 -7.43
CA LEU A 8 0.94 3.60 -6.31
C LEU A 8 1.12 5.04 -6.80
N ARG A 9 1.88 5.24 -7.88
CA ARG A 9 2.14 6.57 -8.45
C ARG A 9 0.93 7.11 -9.22
N SER A 10 0.19 6.25 -9.92
CA SER A 10 -1.06 6.63 -10.59
C SER A 10 -2.13 7.07 -9.60
N LEU A 11 -2.29 6.33 -8.50
CA LEU A 11 -3.19 6.68 -7.40
C LEU A 11 -2.80 8.01 -6.78
N THR A 12 -1.51 8.22 -6.54
CA THR A 12 -0.97 9.50 -6.03
C THR A 12 -1.32 10.66 -6.96
N PHE A 13 -1.13 10.48 -8.27
CA PHE A 13 -1.49 11.50 -9.27
C PHE A 13 -3.00 11.76 -9.31
N ALA A 14 -3.82 10.74 -9.07
CA ALA A 14 -5.28 10.86 -8.98
C ALA A 14 -5.79 11.45 -7.65
N GLY A 15 -4.90 11.84 -6.73
CA GLY A 15 -5.27 12.40 -5.41
C GLY A 15 -5.54 11.35 -4.32
N TYR A 16 -5.26 10.08 -4.59
CA TYR A 16 -5.45 8.95 -3.68
C TYR A 16 -4.12 8.37 -3.19
N ALA A 17 -3.18 9.25 -2.83
CA ALA A 17 -1.87 8.83 -2.33
C ALA A 17 -2.04 8.08 -1.00
N PRO A 18 -1.52 6.85 -0.85
CA PRO A 18 -1.62 6.15 0.42
C PRO A 18 -0.72 6.82 1.47
N ALA A 19 -1.27 7.12 2.65
CA ALA A 19 -0.49 7.57 3.79
C ALA A 19 0.35 6.39 4.33
N LEU A 20 1.68 6.46 4.19
CA LEU A 20 2.59 5.36 4.59
C LEU A 20 3.54 5.74 5.73
N ALA A 21 3.72 7.03 5.99
CA ALA A 21 4.69 7.55 6.97
C ALA A 21 4.03 8.19 8.20
N GLU A 22 2.73 8.49 8.12
CA GLU A 22 1.93 9.07 9.19
C GLU A 22 0.58 8.37 9.24
N CYS A 23 -0.10 8.47 10.38
CA CYS A 23 -1.41 7.86 10.53
C CYS A 23 -2.41 8.57 9.61
N ALA A 24 -3.04 7.81 8.71
CA ALA A 24 -4.01 8.33 7.74
C ALA A 24 -5.25 8.98 8.37
N ARG A 25 -5.49 8.75 9.66
CA ARG A 25 -6.66 9.27 10.40
C ARG A 25 -6.34 10.48 11.27
N CYS A 26 -5.34 10.38 12.15
CA CYS A 26 -4.99 11.46 13.08
C CYS A 26 -3.77 12.28 12.65
N GLY A 27 -3.05 11.88 11.60
CA GLY A 27 -1.86 12.57 11.08
C GLY A 27 -0.59 12.43 11.93
N THR A 28 -0.62 11.71 13.05
CA THR A 28 0.59 11.56 13.88
C THR A 28 1.64 10.68 13.20
N SER A 29 2.91 11.06 13.33
CA SER A 29 4.08 10.27 12.97
C SER A 29 4.87 9.75 14.19
N GLU A 30 4.46 10.15 15.40
CA GLU A 30 5.13 9.76 16.65
C GLU A 30 4.80 8.33 17.07
N ARG A 31 3.59 7.87 16.73
CA ARG A 31 3.12 6.52 17.08
C ARG A 31 3.48 5.51 15.99
N PRO A 32 3.84 4.27 16.37
CA PRO A 32 4.01 3.19 15.41
C PRO A 32 2.73 2.94 14.61
N LEU A 33 2.87 2.87 13.29
CA LEU A 33 1.80 2.47 12.39
C LEU A 33 1.75 0.94 12.33
N VAL A 34 0.60 0.36 12.65
CA VAL A 34 0.47 -1.09 12.90
C VAL A 34 -0.49 -1.79 11.95
N ALA A 35 -1.29 -1.02 11.21
CA ALA A 35 -2.27 -1.57 10.29
C ALA A 35 -2.41 -0.68 9.05
N PHE A 36 -2.86 -1.26 7.95
CA PHE A 36 -3.22 -0.58 6.71
C PHE A 36 -4.73 -0.69 6.53
N ALA A 37 -5.41 0.45 6.53
CA ALA A 37 -6.85 0.56 6.41
C ALA A 37 -7.20 1.27 5.10
N MET A 38 -7.79 0.53 4.16
CA MET A 38 -8.16 1.07 2.84
C MET A 38 -9.09 2.28 2.97
N ALA A 39 -10.10 2.16 3.83
CA ALA A 39 -11.08 3.23 4.07
C ALA A 39 -10.49 4.47 4.77
N ALA A 40 -9.39 4.31 5.51
CA ALA A 40 -8.69 5.44 6.11
C ALA A 40 -7.69 6.08 5.14
N GLY A 41 -7.42 5.47 3.99
CA GLY A 41 -6.47 5.97 3.01
C GLY A 41 -5.02 5.54 3.23
N GLY A 42 -4.72 4.61 4.15
CA GLY A 42 -3.34 4.15 4.35
C GLY A 42 -3.05 3.48 5.68
N MET A 43 -1.81 3.61 6.13
CA MET A 43 -1.32 3.14 7.42
C MET A 43 -1.96 3.90 8.58
N VAL A 44 -2.31 3.21 9.65
CA VAL A 44 -2.95 3.75 10.85
C VAL A 44 -2.25 3.27 12.12
N CYS A 45 -2.28 4.11 13.14
CA CYS A 45 -1.80 3.75 14.48
C CYS A 45 -2.79 2.80 15.18
N ALA A 46 -2.39 2.24 16.32
CA ALA A 46 -3.21 1.26 17.05
C ALA A 46 -4.55 1.84 17.54
N GLU A 47 -4.58 3.12 17.92
CA GLU A 47 -5.79 3.82 18.41
C GLU A 47 -6.84 4.01 17.31
N ASP A 48 -6.39 4.29 16.09
CA ASP A 48 -7.24 4.60 14.95
C ASP A 48 -7.63 3.38 14.12
N ARG A 49 -7.15 2.19 14.51
CA ARG A 49 -7.30 0.95 13.76
C ARG A 49 -8.76 0.54 13.63
N PRO A 50 -9.36 0.56 12.42
CA PRO A 50 -10.71 0.05 12.21
C PRO A 50 -10.71 -1.49 12.12
N PRO A 51 -11.86 -2.14 12.37
CA PRO A 51 -12.02 -3.56 12.14
C PRO A 51 -11.79 -3.89 10.65
N GLY A 52 -11.14 -5.01 10.38
CA GLY A 52 -10.81 -5.44 9.00
C GLY A 52 -9.57 -4.78 8.39
N ALA A 53 -8.88 -3.89 9.10
CA ALA A 53 -7.59 -3.36 8.65
C ALA A 53 -6.52 -4.46 8.58
N ALA A 54 -5.78 -4.49 7.47
CA ALA A 54 -4.67 -5.42 7.27
C ALA A 54 -3.51 -5.08 8.22
N SER A 55 -2.72 -6.07 8.65
CA SER A 55 -1.50 -5.85 9.44
C SER A 55 -0.28 -6.24 8.60
N PRO A 56 0.15 -5.38 7.67
CA PRO A 56 1.26 -5.72 6.79
C PRO A 56 2.58 -5.80 7.55
N ALA A 57 3.51 -6.61 7.06
CA ALA A 57 4.86 -6.62 7.60
C ALA A 57 5.53 -5.23 7.41
N PRO A 58 6.37 -4.77 8.37
CA PRO A 58 7.10 -3.50 8.22
C PRO A 58 7.93 -3.41 6.94
N GLN A 59 8.51 -4.54 6.51
CA GLN A 59 9.29 -4.63 5.26
C GLN A 59 8.41 -4.43 4.01
N THR A 60 7.14 -4.81 4.08
CA THR A 60 6.16 -4.60 3.00
C THR A 60 5.81 -3.12 2.90
N VAL A 61 5.60 -2.43 4.02
CA VAL A 61 5.39 -0.97 4.05
C VAL A 61 6.62 -0.24 3.51
N ALA A 62 7.82 -0.65 3.91
CA ALA A 62 9.07 -0.10 3.38
C ALA A 62 9.19 -0.30 1.86
N LEU A 63 8.78 -1.46 1.33
CA LEU A 63 8.73 -1.70 -0.10
C LEU A 63 7.72 -0.76 -0.80
N MET A 64 6.52 -0.58 -0.25
CA MET A 64 5.53 0.36 -0.81
C MET A 64 6.08 1.79 -0.88
N VAL A 65 6.77 2.24 0.17
CA VAL A 65 7.44 3.56 0.20
C VAL A 65 8.53 3.65 -0.88
N ALA A 66 9.37 2.63 -1.01
CA ALA A 66 10.43 2.60 -2.02
C ALA A 66 9.85 2.65 -3.45
N LEU A 67 8.81 1.86 -3.74
CA LEU A 67 8.14 1.84 -5.04
C LEU A 67 7.45 3.17 -5.37
N LEU A 68 6.80 3.79 -4.38
CA LEU A 68 6.15 5.09 -4.53
C LEU A 68 7.18 6.19 -4.87
N ARG A 69 8.36 6.16 -4.24
CA ARG A 69 9.46 7.11 -4.47
C ARG A 69 10.30 6.78 -5.71
N GLY A 70 10.13 5.60 -6.32
CA GLY A 70 10.97 5.13 -7.42
C GLY A 70 12.37 4.67 -7.00
N ASP A 71 12.59 4.36 -5.72
CA ASP A 71 13.84 3.79 -5.20
C ASP A 71 13.92 2.29 -5.52
N TRP A 72 14.33 1.99 -6.74
CA TRP A 72 14.50 0.61 -7.22
C TRP A 72 15.61 -0.13 -6.50
N THR A 73 16.65 0.56 -6.02
CA THR A 73 17.76 -0.07 -5.29
C THR A 73 17.26 -0.69 -3.99
N SER A 74 16.45 0.03 -3.22
CA SER A 74 15.82 -0.52 -2.01
C SER A 74 14.75 -1.56 -2.36
N ALA A 75 13.92 -1.30 -3.37
CA ALA A 75 12.85 -2.22 -3.76
C ALA A 75 13.39 -3.59 -4.19
N MET A 76 14.50 -3.63 -4.93
CA MET A 76 15.11 -4.89 -5.41
C MET A 76 15.68 -5.76 -4.28
N ARG A 77 15.95 -5.20 -3.10
CA ARG A 77 16.42 -5.94 -1.92
C ARG A 77 15.28 -6.61 -1.14
N SER A 78 14.01 -6.33 -1.48
CA SER A 78 12.86 -6.93 -0.82
C SER A 78 12.77 -8.44 -1.05
N GLU A 79 12.32 -9.19 -0.05
CA GLU A 79 12.07 -10.63 -0.19
C GLU A 79 10.77 -10.93 -0.94
N ARG A 80 10.66 -12.10 -1.58
CA ARG A 80 9.49 -12.51 -2.37
C ARG A 80 8.18 -12.42 -1.58
N ARG A 81 8.17 -12.80 -0.30
CA ARG A 81 6.95 -12.73 0.55
C ARG A 81 6.40 -11.30 0.68
N HIS A 82 7.29 -10.32 0.84
CA HIS A 82 6.92 -8.91 0.99
C HIS A 82 6.46 -8.31 -0.35
N ARG A 83 6.99 -8.80 -1.47
CA ARG A 83 6.52 -8.42 -2.82
C ARG A 83 5.10 -8.91 -3.08
N VAL A 84 4.79 -10.14 -2.69
CA VAL A 84 3.43 -10.72 -2.84
C VAL A 84 2.43 -9.98 -1.95
N GLU A 85 2.78 -9.74 -0.68
CA GLU A 85 1.93 -8.97 0.24
C GLU A 85 1.72 -7.53 -0.25
N CYS A 86 2.77 -6.86 -0.73
CA CYS A 86 2.68 -5.52 -1.33
C CYS A 86 1.72 -5.50 -2.52
N SER A 87 1.85 -6.47 -3.45
CA SER A 87 0.96 -6.56 -4.61
C SER A 87 -0.51 -6.69 -4.19
N GLY A 88 -0.79 -7.56 -3.21
CA GLY A 88 -2.15 -7.73 -2.68
C GLY A 88 -2.72 -6.47 -2.04
N LEU A 89 -1.91 -5.73 -1.26
CA LEU A 89 -2.33 -4.48 -0.63
C LEU A 89 -2.59 -3.39 -1.67
N VAL A 90 -1.71 -3.23 -2.66
CA VAL A 90 -1.86 -2.23 -3.73
C VAL A 90 -3.09 -2.53 -4.56
N ALA A 91 -3.33 -3.79 -4.93
CA ALA A 91 -4.51 -4.20 -5.68
C ALA A 91 -5.81 -3.99 -4.89
N ALA A 92 -5.83 -4.35 -3.59
CA ALA A 92 -6.98 -4.12 -2.74
C ALA A 92 -7.28 -2.62 -2.56
N TYR A 93 -6.24 -1.80 -2.40
CA TYR A 93 -6.37 -0.35 -2.26
C TYR A 93 -6.85 0.32 -3.55
N LEU A 94 -6.33 -0.11 -4.70
CA LEU A 94 -6.80 0.31 -6.03
C LEU A 94 -8.26 -0.09 -6.24
N GLN A 95 -8.62 -1.32 -5.90
CA GLN A 95 -9.98 -1.85 -6.02
C GLN A 95 -10.98 -1.06 -5.16
N TRP A 96 -10.57 -0.66 -3.96
CA TRP A 96 -11.39 0.18 -3.07
C TRP A 96 -11.70 1.54 -3.71
N HIS A 97 -10.71 2.20 -4.31
CA HIS A 97 -10.86 3.54 -4.91
C HIS A 97 -11.63 3.54 -6.23
N LEU A 98 -11.52 2.48 -7.03
CA LEU A 98 -12.19 2.45 -8.33
C LEU A 98 -13.68 2.14 -8.24
N GLU A 99 -14.17 1.65 -7.08
CA GLU A 99 -15.54 1.17 -6.82
C GLU A 99 -16.03 0.04 -7.76
N HIS A 100 -15.36 -0.16 -8.90
CA HIS A 100 -15.59 -1.18 -9.92
C HIS A 100 -14.33 -2.01 -10.12
N SER A 101 -14.50 -3.33 -10.31
CA SER A 101 -13.35 -4.22 -10.48
C SER A 101 -12.69 -4.14 -11.85
N ILE A 102 -11.35 -4.00 -11.86
CA ILE A 102 -10.57 -4.12 -13.09
C ILE A 102 -10.44 -5.60 -13.44
N ARG A 103 -11.27 -6.07 -14.39
CA ARG A 103 -11.25 -7.48 -14.83
C ARG A 103 -9.89 -7.91 -15.37
N SER A 104 -9.16 -7.00 -16.01
CA SER A 104 -7.85 -7.28 -16.61
C SER A 104 -6.73 -7.51 -15.58
N LEU A 105 -6.88 -7.04 -14.33
CA LEU A 105 -5.86 -7.18 -13.28
C LEU A 105 -5.54 -8.65 -13.01
N ARG A 106 -6.55 -9.52 -13.11
CA ARG A 106 -6.47 -10.98 -12.91
C ARG A 106 -5.49 -11.67 -13.87
N HIS A 107 -5.20 -11.06 -15.01
CA HIS A 107 -4.26 -11.59 -16.00
C HIS A 107 -2.81 -11.16 -15.72
N VAL A 108 -2.58 -10.13 -14.89
CA VAL A 108 -1.26 -9.56 -14.63
C VAL A 108 -0.69 -9.98 -13.28
N GLU A 109 -1.51 -10.16 -12.25
CA GLU A 109 -1.06 -10.54 -10.89
C GLU A 109 -0.56 -11.99 -10.76
N ARG A 110 -0.75 -12.84 -11.78
CA ARG A 110 -0.44 -14.27 -11.74
C ARG A 110 0.95 -14.63 -12.28
N ALA A 111 1.78 -13.65 -12.66
CA ALA A 111 3.11 -13.84 -13.23
C ALA A 111 4.25 -13.59 -12.23
#